data_AF-A0A0F9LGG7-F1
#
_entry.id   AF-A0A0F9LGG7-F1
#
_cell.length_a   1.000
_cell.length_b   1.000
_cell.length_c   1.000
_cell.angle_alpha   90.00
_cell.angle_beta   90.00
_cell.angle_gamma   90.00
#
_symmetry.space_group_name_H-M   'P 1'
#
loop_
_entity.id
_entity.type
_entity.pdbx_description
1 polymer ?
#
loop_
_entity_poly.entity_id
_entity_poly.type
_entity_poly.pdbx_seq_one_letter_code
_entity_poly.pdbx_strand_id
1 'polypeptide(L)'
;MAYNSPSCVAVLKNTGLSNCKDELLYDAMLVWTTNAFQFASEADAEDESKWIDGINLGTVFPHPIFDEVEPALEDDVEQETGIGASLFVREGKYGGLGRAITALCNLANLRTFNEVTGRAFIITGNGKVYGTSPDGVIFRGFSLSEFHIGMLGGSDGSTKRMVPFEYQFKLPTEMADFPAVPQLTWDPLTQLVGVVDVVVAEVGSSTDALVVLSVIRTCDNEVVTGLVETDFTILASDGSTEMIQAGLFTDNADGTYSFVFTTPVLPADTYTANLKTPTAQTTGQIESTGVVTFVIS
;
A
#
# COMPACT_ATOMS: atom_id res chain seq x y z
N MET A 1 19.48 19.05 14.79
CA MET A 1 18.74 20.28 15.15
C MET A 1 17.31 19.85 15.39
N ALA A 2 16.78 20.08 16.59
CA ALA A 2 15.41 19.69 16.92
C ALA A 2 14.45 20.60 16.16
N TYR A 3 13.72 20.04 15.20
CA TYR A 3 12.62 20.75 14.55
C TYR A 3 11.44 20.78 15.52
N ASN A 4 10.85 21.96 15.66
CA ASN A 4 9.63 22.20 16.42
C ASN A 4 8.55 21.21 15.98
N SER A 5 8.22 20.23 16.82
CA SER A 5 6.91 19.58 16.76
C SER A 5 5.89 20.65 17.14
N PRO A 6 4.94 21.02 16.26
CA PRO A 6 3.92 21.98 16.62
C PRO A 6 3.00 21.32 17.65
N SER A 7 3.20 21.60 18.94
CA SER A 7 2.15 21.37 19.93
C SER A 7 1.10 22.48 19.74
N CYS A 8 0.21 22.34 18.75
CA CYS A 8 -0.93 23.23 18.62
C CYS A 8 -1.90 22.95 19.79
N VAL A 9 -1.60 23.48 20.97
CA VAL A 9 -2.46 23.38 22.17
C VAL A 9 -3.61 24.37 22.00
N ALA A 10 -4.58 24.03 21.15
CA ALA A 10 -5.77 24.86 20.96
C ALA A 10 -6.82 24.55 22.06
N VAL A 11 -6.53 24.95 23.31
CA VAL A 11 -7.53 24.93 24.40
C VAL A 11 -8.55 26.07 24.24
N LEU A 12 -8.29 27.04 23.36
CA LEU A 12 -9.19 28.18 23.09
C LEU A 12 -9.58 28.24 21.60
N LYS A 13 -10.88 28.09 21.32
CA LYS A 13 -11.52 28.21 19.99
C LYS A 13 -11.62 29.66 19.48
N ASN A 14 -10.69 30.54 19.87
CA ASN A 14 -10.73 31.94 19.47
C ASN A 14 -9.76 32.13 18.30
N THR A 15 -10.29 32.46 17.11
CA THR A 15 -9.57 32.44 15.82
C THR A 15 -8.53 33.55 15.65
N GLY A 16 -8.08 34.16 16.75
CA GLY A 16 -6.97 35.12 16.77
C GLY A 16 -5.68 34.44 16.34
N LEU A 17 -5.49 34.37 15.02
CA LEU A 17 -4.36 33.84 14.24
C LEU A 17 -3.28 33.17 15.09
N SER A 18 -3.33 31.85 15.17
CA SER A 18 -2.24 31.09 15.75
C SER A 18 -1.03 31.14 14.81
N ASN A 19 0.18 31.17 15.38
CA ASN A 19 1.41 30.98 14.60
C ASN A 19 1.62 29.50 14.19
N CYS A 20 0.69 28.58 14.52
CA CYS A 20 0.66 27.24 13.93
C CYS A 20 0.23 27.40 12.46
N LYS A 21 1.22 27.57 11.58
CA LYS A 21 1.04 27.38 10.15
C LYS A 21 1.55 26.00 9.81
N ASP A 22 0.65 25.16 9.35
CA ASP A 22 1.06 23.94 8.71
C ASP A 22 1.47 24.26 7.26
N GLU A 23 2.78 24.13 6.98
CA GLU A 23 3.28 24.13 5.62
C GLU A 23 2.91 22.79 4.99
N LEU A 24 1.74 22.80 4.37
CA LEU A 24 1.18 21.71 3.60
C LEU A 24 1.79 21.80 2.21
N LEU A 25 2.81 20.98 1.96
CA LEU A 25 3.36 20.82 0.61
C LEU A 25 2.34 20.08 -0.28
N TYR A 26 2.75 19.78 -1.51
CA TYR A 26 1.90 19.03 -2.44
C TYR A 26 1.58 17.62 -1.91
N ASP A 27 0.37 17.16 -2.26
CA ASP A 27 -0.08 15.78 -2.05
C ASP A 27 0.79 14.86 -2.89
N ALA A 28 1.58 14.01 -2.24
CA ALA A 28 2.56 13.17 -2.92
C ALA A 28 2.04 11.75 -3.15
N MET A 29 1.18 11.23 -2.28
CA MET A 29 0.67 9.87 -2.39
C MET A 29 -0.66 9.72 -1.66
N LEU A 30 -1.54 8.87 -2.19
CA LEU A 30 -2.74 8.43 -1.50
C LEU A 30 -2.54 6.99 -1.02
N VAL A 31 -2.91 6.71 0.22
CA VAL A 31 -2.88 5.36 0.77
C VAL A 31 -4.32 4.94 1.02
N TRP A 32 -4.84 4.07 0.14
CA TRP A 32 -6.19 3.54 0.28
C TRP A 32 -6.20 2.48 1.37
N THR A 33 -7.25 2.44 2.18
CA THR A 33 -7.43 1.44 3.21
C THR A 33 -8.86 0.92 3.24
N THR A 34 -9.03 -0.29 3.76
CA THR A 34 -10.35 -0.81 4.06
C THR A 34 -11.08 0.08 5.05
N ASN A 35 -12.42 0.04 5.04
CA ASN A 35 -13.24 0.87 5.95
C ASN A 35 -13.00 0.59 7.45
N ALA A 36 -12.53 -0.61 7.78
CA ALA A 36 -12.27 -1.05 9.15
C ALA A 36 -10.84 -0.73 9.64
N PHE A 37 -9.92 -0.39 8.72
CA PHE A 37 -8.56 -0.07 9.10
C PHE A 37 -8.50 1.27 9.84
N GLN A 38 -7.79 1.26 10.96
CA GLN A 38 -7.55 2.43 11.79
C GLN A 38 -6.34 2.16 12.68
N PHE A 39 -5.59 3.21 12.98
CA PHE A 39 -4.56 3.19 14.01
C PHE A 39 -5.20 3.41 15.38
N ALA A 40 -4.63 2.79 16.41
CA ALA A 40 -5.11 2.98 17.78
C ALA A 40 -4.78 4.38 18.31
N SER A 41 -3.78 5.06 17.73
CA SER A 41 -3.40 6.44 18.03
C SER A 41 -2.76 7.12 16.81
N GLU A 42 -2.66 8.46 16.84
CA GLU A 42 -1.84 9.21 15.86
C GLU A 42 -0.37 8.78 15.92
N ALA A 43 0.16 8.47 17.11
CA ALA A 43 1.53 8.00 17.28
C ALA A 43 1.78 6.64 16.61
N ASP A 44 0.78 5.74 16.58
CA ASP A 44 0.90 4.48 15.85
C ASP A 44 0.98 4.69 14.33
N ALA A 45 0.45 5.80 13.81
CA ALA A 45 0.60 6.13 12.40
C ALA A 45 1.98 6.73 12.07
N GLU A 46 2.76 7.13 13.07
CA GLU A 46 4.16 7.51 12.88
C GLU A 46 5.09 6.30 12.79
N ASP A 47 4.64 5.11 13.22
CA ASP A 47 5.40 3.87 13.24
C ASP A 47 5.29 3.13 11.90
N GLU A 48 6.41 3.03 11.17
CA GLU A 48 6.54 2.32 9.90
C GLU A 48 6.00 0.88 9.98
N SER A 49 6.25 0.18 11.09
CA SER A 49 5.87 -1.23 11.21
C SER A 49 4.36 -1.40 11.19
N LYS A 50 3.59 -0.44 11.68
CA LYS A 50 2.11 -0.49 11.70
C LYS A 50 1.52 -0.38 10.30
N TRP A 51 2.15 0.40 9.44
CA TRP A 51 1.78 0.45 8.03
C TRP A 51 2.10 -0.86 7.33
N ILE A 52 3.30 -1.40 7.56
CA ILE A 52 3.73 -2.69 6.99
C ILE A 52 2.81 -3.83 7.44
N ASP A 53 2.42 -3.88 8.71
CA ASP A 53 1.45 -4.84 9.24
C ASP A 53 0.12 -4.74 8.46
N GLY A 54 -0.38 -3.52 8.26
CA GLY A 54 -1.60 -3.25 7.50
C GLY A 54 -1.51 -3.67 6.03
N ILE A 55 -0.35 -3.48 5.39
CA ILE A 55 -0.06 -3.88 4.01
C ILE A 55 -0.05 -5.40 3.91
N ASN A 56 0.69 -6.07 4.79
CA ASN A 56 0.76 -7.54 4.82
C ASN A 56 -0.61 -8.16 5.07
N LEU A 57 -1.47 -7.53 5.88
CA LEU A 57 -2.84 -7.95 6.13
C LEU A 57 -3.81 -7.67 4.96
N GLY A 58 -3.39 -6.98 3.90
CA GLY A 58 -4.26 -6.58 2.80
C GLY A 58 -5.33 -5.57 3.23
N THR A 59 -5.00 -4.70 4.19
CA THR A 59 -5.91 -3.65 4.68
C THR A 59 -5.47 -2.25 4.30
N VAL A 60 -4.21 -2.09 3.89
CA VAL A 60 -3.55 -0.84 3.49
C VAL A 60 -2.91 -1.04 2.12
N PHE A 61 -3.16 -0.10 1.22
CA PHE A 61 -2.77 -0.18 -0.18
C PHE A 61 -2.18 1.17 -0.63
N PRO A 62 -0.84 1.32 -0.53
CA PRO A 62 -0.14 2.50 -1.01
C PRO A 62 -0.31 2.63 -2.53
N HIS A 63 -0.76 3.79 -3.00
CA HIS A 63 -0.82 4.07 -4.44
C HIS A 63 0.49 4.66 -4.94
N PRO A 64 0.73 4.67 -6.26
CA PRO A 64 1.89 5.32 -6.82
C PRO A 64 1.95 6.81 -6.46
N ILE A 65 3.18 7.32 -6.38
CA ILE A 65 3.43 8.74 -6.15
C ILE A 65 2.79 9.57 -7.25
N PHE A 66 2.16 10.67 -6.85
CA PHE A 66 1.54 11.65 -7.71
C PHE A 66 2.59 12.56 -8.34
N ASP A 67 2.44 12.83 -9.63
CA ASP A 67 3.24 13.83 -10.34
C ASP A 67 2.60 15.21 -10.17
N GLU A 68 1.27 15.26 -10.33
CA GLU A 68 0.47 16.48 -10.23
C GLU A 68 -0.90 16.14 -9.61
N VAL A 69 -1.39 17.01 -8.72
CA VAL A 69 -2.75 16.96 -8.17
C VAL A 69 -3.35 18.36 -8.25
N GLU A 70 -4.51 18.46 -8.87
CA GLU A 70 -5.36 19.63 -8.91
C GLU A 70 -6.56 19.42 -7.97
N PRO A 71 -6.98 20.45 -7.22
CA PRO A 71 -8.14 20.34 -6.37
C PRO A 71 -9.40 20.16 -7.21
N ALA A 72 -10.15 19.10 -6.94
CA ALA A 72 -11.45 18.85 -7.54
C ALA A 72 -12.53 19.23 -6.52
N LEU A 73 -12.97 20.49 -6.59
CA LEU A 73 -13.97 21.05 -5.71
C LEU A 73 -15.29 21.22 -6.48
N GLU A 74 -16.36 20.64 -5.97
CA GLU A 74 -17.72 21.00 -6.35
C GLU A 74 -18.15 22.17 -5.45
N ASP A 75 -18.82 23.17 -6.03
CA ASP A 75 -19.35 24.29 -5.25
C ASP A 75 -20.41 23.82 -4.24
N ASP A 76 -20.56 24.55 -3.14
CA ASP A 76 -21.64 24.32 -2.19
C ASP A 76 -23.00 24.43 -2.89
N VAL A 77 -23.92 23.52 -2.55
CA VAL A 77 -25.26 23.55 -3.13
C VAL A 77 -26.12 24.49 -2.32
N GLU A 78 -26.52 25.59 -2.96
CA GLU A 78 -27.45 26.54 -2.39
C GLU A 78 -28.80 26.51 -3.13
N GLN A 79 -29.87 26.71 -2.38
CA GLN A 79 -31.23 26.86 -2.90
C GLN A 79 -31.59 28.34 -2.92
N GLU A 80 -31.86 28.89 -4.11
CA GLU A 80 -32.49 30.20 -4.21
C GLU A 80 -33.94 30.13 -3.73
N THR A 81 -34.25 30.92 -2.72
CA THR A 81 -35.62 31.12 -2.24
C THR A 81 -36.36 32.09 -3.15
N GLY A 82 -37.70 32.01 -3.18
CA GLY A 82 -38.55 32.89 -4.01
C GLY A 82 -38.47 34.39 -3.71
N ILE A 83 -37.71 34.80 -2.69
CA ILE A 83 -37.42 36.21 -2.35
C ILE A 83 -36.00 36.65 -2.75
N GLY A 84 -35.25 35.81 -3.48
CA GLY A 84 -33.89 36.08 -3.93
C GLY A 84 -32.80 35.91 -2.87
N ALA A 85 -33.11 35.25 -1.74
CA ALA A 85 -32.11 34.85 -0.76
C ALA A 85 -31.61 33.43 -1.06
N SER A 86 -30.31 33.22 -0.95
CA SER A 86 -29.69 31.89 -1.09
C SER A 86 -29.68 31.17 0.26
N LEU A 87 -30.12 29.90 0.28
CA LEU A 87 -30.11 29.06 1.47
C LEU A 87 -29.21 27.85 1.24
N PHE A 88 -28.19 27.72 2.07
CA PHE A 88 -27.27 26.58 2.04
C PHE A 88 -28.03 25.26 2.25
N VAL A 89 -27.86 24.32 1.32
CA VAL A 89 -28.52 23.00 1.36
C VAL A 89 -27.54 21.92 1.81
N ARG A 90 -26.35 21.89 1.19
CA ARG A 90 -25.29 20.92 1.52
C ARG A 90 -23.94 21.46 1.05
N GLU A 91 -22.88 20.98 1.71
CA GLU A 91 -21.51 21.23 1.28
C GLU A 91 -21.26 20.60 -0.09
N GLY A 92 -20.41 21.25 -0.86
CA GLY A 92 -19.82 20.71 -2.07
C GLY A 92 -18.96 19.48 -1.77
N LYS A 93 -18.61 18.74 -2.81
CA LYS A 93 -17.65 17.65 -2.71
C LYS A 93 -16.22 18.17 -2.80
N TYR A 94 -15.34 17.49 -2.09
CA TYR A 94 -13.92 17.83 -2.03
C TYR A 94 -13.12 16.61 -2.47
N GLY A 95 -12.08 16.83 -3.26
CA GLY A 95 -11.30 15.75 -3.84
C GLY A 95 -10.09 16.26 -4.58
N GLY A 96 -9.48 15.36 -5.35
CA GLY A 96 -8.34 15.67 -6.19
C GLY A 96 -8.44 14.95 -7.52
N LEU A 97 -8.00 15.64 -8.57
CA LEU A 97 -7.76 15.09 -9.89
C LEU A 97 -6.26 15.15 -10.12
N GLY A 98 -5.67 14.03 -10.53
CA GLY A 98 -4.22 14.01 -10.66
C GLY A 98 -3.72 13.02 -11.68
N ARG A 99 -2.40 12.94 -11.76
CA ARG A 99 -1.68 12.03 -12.65
C ARG A 99 -0.60 11.31 -11.89
N ALA A 100 -0.48 10.01 -12.14
CA ALA A 100 0.56 9.17 -11.57
C ALA A 100 1.31 8.42 -12.67
N ILE A 101 2.59 8.17 -12.42
CA ILE A 101 3.40 7.29 -13.27
C ILE A 101 3.28 5.88 -12.68
N THR A 102 2.84 4.93 -13.51
CA THR A 102 2.74 3.53 -13.12
C THR A 102 3.06 2.62 -14.29
N ALA A 103 3.57 1.43 -13.99
CA ALA A 103 3.82 0.40 -14.98
C ALA A 103 2.49 -0.20 -15.47
N LEU A 104 2.46 -0.69 -16.72
CA LEU A 104 1.24 -1.22 -17.34
C LEU A 104 0.69 -2.45 -16.59
N CYS A 105 1.58 -3.28 -16.04
CA CYS A 105 1.25 -4.41 -15.18
C CYS A 105 0.42 -3.97 -13.95
N ASN A 106 0.80 -2.86 -13.33
CA ASN A 106 0.19 -2.35 -12.10
C ASN A 106 -1.11 -1.61 -12.41
N LEU A 107 -1.26 -1.06 -13.62
CA LEU A 107 -2.49 -0.37 -14.01
C LEU A 107 -3.72 -1.28 -13.92
N ALA A 108 -3.62 -2.55 -14.30
CA ALA A 108 -4.73 -3.49 -14.18
C ALA A 108 -5.15 -3.67 -12.71
N ASN A 109 -4.18 -3.84 -11.81
CA ASN A 109 -4.41 -3.98 -10.37
C ASN A 109 -4.95 -2.67 -9.77
N LEU A 110 -4.40 -1.50 -10.12
CA LEU A 110 -4.87 -0.20 -9.64
C LEU A 110 -6.32 0.07 -10.04
N ARG A 111 -6.74 -0.35 -11.23
CA ARG A 111 -8.14 -0.21 -11.67
C ARG A 111 -9.11 -1.11 -10.92
N THR A 112 -8.65 -2.11 -10.17
CA THR A 112 -9.52 -2.91 -9.30
C THR A 112 -10.06 -2.10 -8.11
N PHE A 113 -9.43 -0.98 -7.78
CA PHE A 113 -9.91 -0.04 -6.76
C PHE A 113 -11.00 0.90 -7.28
N ASN A 114 -11.31 0.89 -8.58
CA ASN A 114 -12.39 1.69 -9.13
C ASN A 114 -13.72 1.26 -8.49
N GLU A 115 -14.49 2.24 -8.00
CA GLU A 115 -15.81 2.04 -7.36
C GLU A 115 -15.74 1.26 -6.02
N VAL A 116 -14.55 0.96 -5.51
CA VAL A 116 -14.40 0.29 -4.21
C VAL A 116 -14.51 1.32 -3.09
N THR A 117 -15.44 1.11 -2.16
CA THR A 117 -15.58 1.97 -0.98
C THR A 117 -14.46 1.71 0.01
N GLY A 118 -13.81 2.76 0.47
CA GLY A 118 -12.77 2.66 1.50
C GLY A 118 -12.49 3.99 2.15
N ARG A 119 -11.34 4.06 2.79
CA ARG A 119 -10.77 5.29 3.35
C ARG A 119 -9.44 5.60 2.67
N ALA A 120 -9.00 6.84 2.74
CA ALA A 120 -7.70 7.24 2.24
C ALA A 120 -6.97 8.11 3.24
N PHE A 121 -5.69 7.84 3.43
CA PHE A 121 -4.75 8.81 3.96
C PHE A 121 -4.09 9.56 2.80
N ILE A 122 -3.81 10.84 3.00
CA ILE A 122 -2.99 11.63 2.08
C ILE A 122 -1.61 11.78 2.69
N ILE A 123 -0.57 11.42 1.96
CA ILE A 123 0.82 11.64 2.37
C ILE A 123 1.40 12.76 1.51
N THR A 124 1.94 13.78 2.15
CA THR A 124 2.55 14.93 1.46
C THR A 124 4.05 14.71 1.19
N GLY A 125 4.63 15.55 0.33
CA GLY A 125 6.05 15.50 -0.02
C GLY A 125 7.03 15.70 1.14
N ASN A 126 6.58 16.19 2.30
CA ASN A 126 7.37 16.29 3.54
C ASN A 126 7.05 15.19 4.57
N GLY A 127 6.33 14.14 4.18
CA GLY A 127 6.05 13.00 5.06
C GLY A 127 5.03 13.29 6.15
N LYS A 128 4.11 14.24 5.96
CA LYS A 128 2.93 14.37 6.81
C LYS A 128 1.84 13.45 6.32
N VAL A 129 1.11 12.83 7.24
CA VAL A 129 -0.02 11.96 6.91
C VAL A 129 -1.31 12.65 7.33
N TYR A 130 -2.26 12.78 6.42
CA TYR A 130 -3.55 13.37 6.71
C TYR A 130 -4.57 12.27 6.90
N GLY A 131 -5.32 12.42 7.97
CA GLY A 131 -6.52 11.65 8.22
C GLY A 131 -7.42 12.40 9.19
N THR A 132 -8.32 11.64 9.81
CA THR A 132 -9.28 12.16 10.76
C THR A 132 -9.14 11.42 12.10
N SER A 133 -9.27 12.18 13.19
CA SER A 133 -9.37 11.64 14.56
C SER A 133 -10.62 12.19 15.26
N PRO A 134 -11.81 11.61 15.00
CA PRO A 134 -13.08 12.15 15.52
C PRO A 134 -13.19 12.15 17.04
N ASP A 135 -12.52 11.21 17.71
CA ASP A 135 -12.50 11.07 19.16
C ASP A 135 -11.21 11.61 19.80
N GLY A 136 -10.26 12.11 19.01
CA GLY A 136 -8.93 12.54 19.44
C GLY A 136 -8.03 11.39 19.92
N VAL A 137 -8.41 10.14 19.66
CA VAL A 137 -7.64 8.95 20.02
C VAL A 137 -7.38 8.11 18.79
N ILE A 138 -8.42 7.59 18.14
CA ILE A 138 -8.30 6.73 16.96
C ILE A 138 -7.93 7.60 15.76
N PHE A 139 -6.99 7.14 14.95
CA PHE A 139 -6.60 7.82 13.72
C PHE A 139 -6.92 6.94 12.51
N ARG A 140 -7.66 7.50 11.54
CA ARG A 140 -8.11 6.78 10.35
C ARG A 140 -8.14 7.68 9.12
N GLY A 141 -8.13 7.08 7.92
CA GLY A 141 -8.22 7.84 6.69
C GLY A 141 -9.59 8.52 6.50
N PHE A 142 -9.65 9.50 5.60
CA PHE A 142 -10.90 10.11 5.17
C PHE A 142 -11.75 9.13 4.38
N SER A 143 -13.05 9.16 4.60
CA SER A 143 -14.01 8.32 3.87
C SER A 143 -14.03 8.75 2.41
N LEU A 144 -13.82 7.82 1.49
CA LEU A 144 -13.93 8.08 0.06
C LEU A 144 -15.38 7.88 -0.42
N SER A 145 -15.89 8.82 -1.21
CA SER A 145 -17.09 8.59 -2.02
C SER A 145 -16.75 7.93 -3.34
N GLU A 146 -15.61 8.29 -3.92
CA GLU A 146 -15.15 7.79 -5.21
C GLU A 146 -13.63 7.71 -5.24
N PHE A 147 -13.11 6.65 -5.85
CA PHE A 147 -11.74 6.54 -6.31
C PHE A 147 -11.79 5.94 -7.72
N HIS A 148 -11.17 6.62 -8.67
CA HIS A 148 -11.20 6.22 -10.06
C HIS A 148 -9.82 6.34 -10.70
N ILE A 149 -9.34 5.24 -11.24
CA ILE A 149 -8.16 5.16 -12.10
C ILE A 149 -8.62 5.10 -13.55
N GLY A 150 -8.24 6.12 -14.31
CA GLY A 150 -8.57 6.24 -15.73
C GLY A 150 -7.77 5.29 -16.63
N MET A 151 -7.87 5.50 -17.93
CA MET A 151 -7.04 4.78 -18.90
C MET A 151 -5.69 5.49 -19.07
N LEU A 152 -4.64 4.72 -19.36
CA LEU A 152 -3.33 5.28 -19.68
C LEU A 152 -3.47 6.29 -20.83
N GLY A 153 -3.04 7.53 -20.60
CA GLY A 153 -3.07 8.56 -21.61
C GLY A 153 -2.17 8.20 -22.80
N GLY A 154 -2.60 8.60 -24.01
CA GLY A 154 -1.71 8.64 -25.16
C GLY A 154 -0.55 9.61 -24.89
N SER A 155 0.59 9.36 -25.52
CA SER A 155 1.72 10.31 -25.55
C SER A 155 2.10 10.55 -26.99
N ASP A 156 2.32 11.82 -27.32
CA ASP A 156 2.83 12.30 -28.61
C ASP A 156 4.37 12.40 -28.62
N GLY A 157 5.03 11.91 -27.56
CA GLY A 157 6.48 12.00 -27.37
C GLY A 157 6.95 13.29 -26.67
N SER A 158 6.06 14.26 -26.42
CA SER A 158 6.39 15.50 -25.69
C SER A 158 6.14 15.40 -24.19
N THR A 159 5.27 14.47 -23.77
CA THR A 159 4.88 14.24 -22.37
C THR A 159 5.01 12.76 -22.01
N LYS A 160 5.33 12.48 -20.74
CA LYS A 160 5.33 11.09 -20.23
C LYS A 160 3.91 10.53 -20.29
N ARG A 161 3.76 9.23 -20.57
CA ARG A 161 2.47 8.56 -20.39
C ARG A 161 2.19 8.46 -18.91
N MET A 162 1.11 9.08 -18.49
CA MET A 162 0.63 9.04 -17.10
C MET A 162 -0.78 8.48 -17.07
N VAL A 163 -1.14 7.95 -15.91
CA VAL A 163 -2.49 7.47 -15.65
C VAL A 163 -3.22 8.57 -14.87
N PRO A 164 -4.34 9.09 -15.38
CA PRO A 164 -5.15 10.03 -14.63
C PRO A 164 -5.87 9.28 -13.51
N PHE A 165 -6.02 9.92 -12.37
CA PHE A 165 -6.85 9.44 -11.27
C PHE A 165 -7.73 10.55 -10.73
N GLU A 166 -8.81 10.14 -10.09
CA GLU A 166 -9.74 11.01 -9.37
C GLU A 166 -10.04 10.37 -8.02
N TYR A 167 -10.08 11.20 -6.98
CA TYR A 167 -10.64 10.81 -5.69
C TYR A 167 -11.57 11.88 -5.18
N GLN A 168 -12.65 11.48 -4.54
CA GLN A 168 -13.59 12.37 -3.86
C GLN A 168 -13.80 11.87 -2.44
N PHE A 169 -13.73 12.78 -1.48
CA PHE A 169 -14.07 12.53 -0.08
C PHE A 169 -15.57 12.63 0.13
N LYS A 170 -16.09 11.72 0.95
CA LYS A 170 -17.51 11.59 1.24
C LYS A 170 -18.03 12.65 2.21
N LEU A 171 -17.20 13.06 3.16
CA LEU A 171 -17.57 13.91 4.29
C LEU A 171 -16.53 15.02 4.46
N PRO A 172 -16.82 16.26 4.05
CA PRO A 172 -15.89 17.37 4.21
C PRO A 172 -15.59 17.67 5.69
N THR A 173 -16.55 17.40 6.57
CA THR A 173 -16.42 17.53 8.02
C THR A 173 -15.31 16.67 8.63
N GLU A 174 -14.94 15.52 8.04
CA GLU A 174 -13.81 14.72 8.53
C GLU A 174 -12.47 15.48 8.42
N MET A 175 -12.36 16.38 7.45
CA MET A 175 -11.17 17.21 7.23
C MET A 175 -11.25 18.56 7.95
N ALA A 176 -12.44 19.16 8.05
CA ALA A 176 -12.62 20.48 8.66
C ALA A 176 -12.70 20.44 10.19
N ASP A 177 -13.43 19.47 10.76
CA ASP A 177 -13.76 19.46 12.19
C ASP A 177 -12.79 18.62 13.02
N PHE A 178 -12.21 17.58 12.41
CA PHE A 178 -11.37 16.59 13.10
C PHE A 178 -10.08 16.23 12.35
N PRO A 179 -9.32 17.21 11.80
CA PRO A 179 -8.07 16.90 11.11
C PRO A 179 -7.02 16.39 12.10
N ALA A 180 -6.30 15.35 11.69
CA ALA A 180 -5.11 14.86 12.37
C ALA A 180 -3.97 14.72 11.35
N VAL A 181 -2.80 15.25 11.71
CA VAL A 181 -1.66 15.39 10.79
C VAL A 181 -0.34 14.95 11.46
N PRO A 182 -0.18 13.65 11.79
CA PRO A 182 1.08 13.12 12.29
C PRO A 182 2.23 13.32 11.29
N GLN A 183 3.45 13.46 11.82
CA GLN A 183 4.66 13.68 11.03
C GLN A 183 5.53 12.42 11.09
N LEU A 184 5.79 11.82 9.93
CA LEU A 184 6.65 10.65 9.85
C LEU A 184 8.11 11.02 10.06
N THR A 185 8.85 10.12 10.70
CA THR A 185 10.30 10.21 10.92
C THR A 185 11.11 9.40 9.90
N TRP A 186 10.42 8.61 9.09
CA TRP A 186 10.92 7.78 7.99
C TRP A 186 10.38 8.31 6.66
N ASP A 187 10.91 7.83 5.54
CA ASP A 187 10.53 8.31 4.20
C ASP A 187 9.40 7.44 3.61
N PRO A 188 8.13 7.88 3.66
CA PRO A 188 7.03 7.09 3.13
C PRO A 188 7.07 6.95 1.61
N LEU A 189 7.72 7.87 0.88
CA LEU A 189 7.71 7.84 -0.58
C LEU A 189 8.61 6.74 -1.14
N THR A 190 9.59 6.28 -0.36
CA THR A 190 10.50 5.20 -0.76
C THR A 190 10.28 3.91 0.02
N GLN A 191 9.78 3.99 1.26
CA GLN A 191 9.63 2.82 2.13
C GLN A 191 8.21 2.25 2.15
N LEU A 192 7.17 3.06 1.88
CA LEU A 192 5.79 2.59 1.90
C LEU A 192 5.41 1.92 0.57
N VAL A 193 5.97 0.74 0.34
CA VAL A 193 5.72 -0.07 -0.86
C VAL A 193 4.61 -1.08 -0.58
N GLY A 194 3.65 -1.20 -1.50
CA GLY A 194 2.60 -2.21 -1.42
C GLY A 194 3.14 -3.63 -1.63
N VAL A 195 2.27 -4.63 -1.48
CA VAL A 195 2.61 -6.03 -1.78
C VAL A 195 2.93 -6.17 -3.28
N VAL A 196 4.04 -6.83 -3.57
CA VAL A 196 4.51 -7.06 -4.94
C VAL A 196 4.27 -8.51 -5.35
N ASP A 197 3.65 -8.68 -6.51
CA ASP A 197 3.43 -9.99 -7.12
C ASP A 197 4.74 -10.61 -7.62
N VAL A 198 5.00 -11.87 -7.27
CA VAL A 198 6.18 -12.64 -7.68
C VAL A 198 5.80 -13.97 -8.30
N VAL A 199 6.65 -14.48 -9.19
CA VAL A 199 6.57 -15.85 -9.72
C VAL A 199 7.63 -16.70 -9.03
N VAL A 200 7.19 -17.83 -8.48
CA VAL A 200 8.05 -18.91 -8.03
C VAL A 200 8.17 -19.95 -9.14
N ALA A 201 9.40 -20.34 -9.50
CA ALA A 201 9.62 -21.35 -10.54
C ALA A 201 10.76 -22.31 -10.15
N GLU A 202 10.72 -23.53 -10.69
CA GLU A 202 11.80 -24.51 -10.53
C GLU A 202 12.97 -24.14 -11.46
N VAL A 203 14.20 -24.23 -10.94
CA VAL A 203 15.42 -24.01 -11.71
C VAL A 203 16.14 -25.34 -11.90
N GLY A 204 16.20 -25.80 -13.15
CA GLY A 204 16.81 -27.09 -13.48
C GLY A 204 15.88 -28.26 -13.15
N SER A 205 16.45 -29.43 -12.88
CA SER A 205 15.71 -30.62 -12.45
C SER A 205 15.96 -30.86 -10.98
N SER A 206 14.91 -30.87 -10.19
CA SER A 206 14.97 -31.24 -8.78
C SER A 206 15.40 -32.69 -8.61
N THR A 207 16.14 -32.93 -7.53
CA THR A 207 16.61 -34.26 -7.13
C THR A 207 16.14 -34.54 -5.70
N ASP A 208 16.23 -35.80 -5.28
CA ASP A 208 15.93 -36.23 -3.92
C ASP A 208 16.73 -35.46 -2.84
N ALA A 209 17.90 -34.91 -3.21
CA ALA A 209 18.80 -34.18 -2.33
C ALA A 209 18.80 -32.65 -2.52
N LEU A 210 18.31 -32.12 -3.65
CA LEU A 210 18.40 -30.69 -3.97
C LEU A 210 17.19 -30.24 -4.79
N VAL A 211 16.51 -29.20 -4.29
CA VAL A 211 15.52 -28.41 -5.02
C VAL A 211 16.04 -26.99 -5.14
N VAL A 212 15.95 -26.39 -6.33
CA VAL A 212 16.31 -24.97 -6.54
C VAL A 212 15.10 -24.24 -7.10
N LEU A 213 14.70 -23.17 -6.43
CA LEU A 213 13.59 -22.32 -6.83
C LEU A 213 14.09 -20.92 -7.19
N SER A 214 13.53 -20.29 -8.21
CA SER A 214 13.69 -18.86 -8.47
C SER A 214 12.47 -18.07 -7.99
N VAL A 215 12.71 -16.85 -7.52
CA VAL A 215 11.67 -15.89 -7.17
C VAL A 215 11.96 -14.58 -7.91
N ILE A 216 11.06 -14.22 -8.82
CA ILE A 216 11.18 -13.02 -9.65
C ILE A 216 9.89 -12.21 -9.60
N ARG A 217 10.00 -10.88 -9.62
CA ARG A 217 8.85 -9.98 -9.69
C ARG A 217 8.16 -10.09 -11.04
N THR A 218 6.83 -10.17 -11.03
CA THR A 218 6.05 -10.46 -12.25
C THR A 218 6.07 -9.34 -13.27
N CYS A 219 6.23 -8.09 -12.81
CA CYS A 219 6.11 -6.92 -13.66
C CYS A 219 7.42 -6.55 -14.38
N ASP A 220 8.54 -6.56 -13.66
CA ASP A 220 9.83 -6.05 -14.14
C ASP A 220 10.90 -7.15 -14.25
N ASN A 221 10.60 -8.38 -13.83
CA ASN A 221 11.52 -9.52 -13.78
C ASN A 221 12.76 -9.25 -12.90
N GLU A 222 12.67 -8.31 -11.96
CA GLU A 222 13.73 -8.14 -10.98
C GLU A 222 13.76 -9.35 -10.03
N VAL A 223 14.97 -9.74 -9.67
CA VAL A 223 15.21 -10.86 -8.76
C VAL A 223 14.87 -10.45 -7.33
N VAL A 224 14.23 -11.36 -6.58
CA VAL A 224 13.95 -11.15 -5.17
C VAL A 224 15.01 -11.88 -4.36
N THR A 225 15.72 -11.17 -3.49
CA THR A 225 16.77 -11.71 -2.60
C THR A 225 16.40 -11.45 -1.14
N GLY A 226 17.05 -12.15 -0.20
CA GLY A 226 16.88 -11.97 1.24
C GLY A 226 15.77 -12.82 1.87
N LEU A 227 15.04 -13.63 1.09
CA LEU A 227 14.05 -14.55 1.65
C LEU A 227 14.74 -15.63 2.48
N VAL A 228 14.04 -16.07 3.52
CA VAL A 228 14.54 -17.14 4.40
C VAL A 228 13.71 -18.41 4.23
N GLU A 229 14.25 -19.53 4.70
CA GLU A 229 13.61 -20.85 4.64
C GLU A 229 12.14 -20.82 5.11
N THR A 230 11.86 -20.11 6.19
CA THR A 230 10.52 -20.04 6.77
C THR A 230 9.51 -19.26 5.92
N ASP A 231 9.94 -18.56 4.88
CA ASP A 231 9.05 -17.85 3.95
C ASP A 231 8.46 -18.79 2.90
N PHE A 232 9.03 -20.00 2.75
CA PHE A 232 8.59 -21.00 1.79
C PHE A 232 7.70 -22.08 2.43
N THR A 233 6.88 -22.69 1.59
CA THR A 233 6.15 -23.93 1.88
C THR A 233 6.45 -24.92 0.77
N ILE A 234 6.95 -26.09 1.15
CA ILE A 234 7.10 -27.24 0.25
C ILE A 234 6.18 -28.33 0.77
N LEU A 235 5.27 -28.81 -0.08
CA LEU A 235 4.27 -29.80 0.28
C LEU A 235 4.40 -31.03 -0.63
N ALA A 236 4.27 -32.22 -0.04
CA ALA A 236 4.10 -33.47 -0.78
C ALA A 236 2.70 -33.58 -1.39
N SER A 237 2.47 -34.60 -2.22
CA SER A 237 1.20 -34.81 -2.91
C SER A 237 0.01 -35.04 -1.98
N ASP A 238 0.27 -35.51 -0.75
CA ASP A 238 -0.73 -35.71 0.30
C ASP A 238 -1.03 -34.43 1.11
N GLY A 239 -0.35 -33.32 0.80
CA GLY A 239 -0.48 -32.03 1.46
C GLY A 239 0.34 -31.88 2.74
N SER A 240 1.13 -32.88 3.13
CA SER A 240 2.05 -32.77 4.25
C SER A 240 3.19 -31.80 3.93
N THR A 241 3.61 -31.01 4.91
CA THR A 241 4.72 -30.07 4.76
C THR A 241 6.05 -30.80 4.94
N GLU A 242 6.92 -30.65 3.95
CA GLU A 242 8.28 -31.17 4.02
C GLU A 242 9.12 -30.29 4.94
N MET A 243 9.79 -30.91 5.90
CA MET A 243 10.72 -30.20 6.78
C MET A 243 12.08 -30.09 6.09
N ILE A 244 12.46 -28.87 5.75
CA ILE A 244 13.82 -28.56 5.35
C ILE A 244 14.69 -28.65 6.61
N GLN A 245 15.85 -29.27 6.48
CA GLN A 245 16.75 -29.42 7.61
C GLN A 245 17.43 -28.08 7.89
N ALA A 246 17.43 -27.67 9.17
CA ALA A 246 18.04 -26.40 9.58
C ALA A 246 19.49 -26.27 9.09
N GLY A 247 19.81 -25.15 8.44
CA GLY A 247 21.14 -24.86 7.89
C GLY A 247 21.42 -25.41 6.50
N LEU A 248 20.41 -26.01 5.85
CA LEU A 248 20.49 -26.54 4.48
C LEU A 248 19.69 -25.72 3.45
N PHE A 249 19.27 -24.53 3.85
CA PHE A 249 18.72 -23.49 2.98
C PHE A 249 19.83 -22.51 2.57
N THR A 250 19.81 -22.04 1.33
CA THR A 250 20.73 -21.00 0.86
C THR A 250 20.02 -20.04 -0.09
N ASP A 251 20.03 -18.75 0.25
CA ASP A 251 19.82 -17.67 -0.72
C ASP A 251 21.12 -17.49 -1.51
N ASN A 252 21.06 -17.75 -2.82
CA ASN A 252 22.23 -17.65 -3.70
C ASN A 252 22.54 -16.19 -4.10
N ALA A 253 21.76 -15.21 -3.61
CA ALA A 253 21.88 -13.78 -3.87
C ALA A 253 21.70 -13.37 -5.34
N ASP A 254 21.09 -14.24 -6.14
CA ASP A 254 20.77 -14.02 -7.55
C ASP A 254 19.29 -14.25 -7.88
N GLY A 255 18.43 -14.30 -6.84
CA GLY A 255 17.02 -14.63 -6.97
C GLY A 255 16.70 -16.12 -6.95
N THR A 256 17.72 -16.97 -6.78
CA THR A 256 17.53 -18.41 -6.61
C THR A 256 17.79 -18.87 -5.18
N TYR A 257 17.06 -19.90 -4.78
CA TYR A 257 17.04 -20.44 -3.42
C TYR A 257 17.22 -21.95 -3.48
N SER A 258 18.25 -22.44 -2.79
CA SER A 258 18.61 -23.85 -2.75
C SER A 258 18.10 -24.49 -1.47
N PHE A 259 17.39 -25.61 -1.60
CA PHE A 259 16.89 -26.44 -0.50
C PHE A 259 17.58 -27.80 -0.57
N VAL A 260 18.46 -28.09 0.40
CA VAL A 260 19.20 -29.35 0.46
C VAL A 260 18.52 -30.31 1.46
N PHE A 261 18.30 -31.55 1.04
CA PHE A 261 17.68 -32.61 1.83
C PHE A 261 18.69 -33.73 2.06
N THR A 262 19.10 -33.98 3.31
CA THR A 262 20.14 -35.02 3.58
C THR A 262 19.62 -36.24 4.31
N THR A 263 18.64 -36.14 5.24
CA THR A 263 17.98 -37.31 5.82
C THR A 263 16.67 -36.94 6.55
N PRO A 264 15.51 -37.55 6.21
CA PRO A 264 15.29 -38.34 5.00
C PRO A 264 15.47 -37.46 3.75
N VAL A 265 15.97 -38.05 2.66
CA VAL A 265 15.85 -37.43 1.32
C VAL A 265 14.39 -37.38 0.93
N LEU A 266 14.03 -36.49 0.01
CA LEU A 266 12.67 -36.46 -0.52
C LEU A 266 12.39 -37.77 -1.28
N PRO A 267 11.36 -38.56 -0.89
CA PRO A 267 10.97 -39.73 -1.67
C PRO A 267 10.48 -39.34 -3.07
N ALA A 268 10.49 -40.30 -3.99
CA ALA A 268 9.92 -40.09 -5.32
C ALA A 268 8.42 -39.78 -5.21
N ASP A 269 8.05 -38.54 -5.54
CA ASP A 269 6.69 -38.02 -5.51
C ASP A 269 6.59 -36.74 -6.34
N THR A 270 5.37 -36.26 -6.52
CA THR A 270 5.08 -34.90 -6.99
C THR A 270 4.98 -33.96 -5.80
N TYR A 271 5.78 -32.90 -5.82
CA TYR A 271 5.79 -31.88 -4.79
C TYR A 271 5.28 -30.57 -5.34
N THR A 272 4.84 -29.72 -4.42
CA THR A 272 4.50 -28.34 -4.71
C THR A 272 5.32 -27.41 -3.82
N ALA A 273 5.77 -26.30 -4.37
CA ALA A 273 6.37 -25.23 -3.58
C ALA A 273 5.66 -23.90 -3.82
N ASN A 274 5.63 -23.08 -2.79
CA ASN A 274 5.16 -21.70 -2.88
C ASN A 274 5.76 -20.84 -1.77
N LEU A 275 5.57 -19.53 -1.86
CA LEU A 275 5.76 -18.63 -0.73
C LEU A 275 4.52 -18.63 0.17
N LYS A 276 4.75 -18.43 1.47
CA LYS A 276 3.68 -18.13 2.43
C LYS A 276 3.01 -16.80 2.09
N THR A 277 1.85 -16.53 2.68
CA THR A 277 1.21 -15.22 2.58
C THR A 277 2.09 -14.12 3.18
N PRO A 278 1.97 -12.85 2.74
CA PRO A 278 2.77 -11.75 3.28
C PRO A 278 2.77 -11.65 4.81
N THR A 279 1.64 -11.95 5.46
CA THR A 279 1.49 -11.98 6.93
C THR A 279 2.31 -13.06 7.64
N ALA A 280 2.68 -14.13 6.94
CA ALA A 280 3.38 -15.29 7.48
C ALA A 280 4.84 -15.38 7.00
N GLN A 281 5.28 -14.43 6.19
CA GLN A 281 6.67 -14.24 5.78
C GLN A 281 7.39 -13.36 6.81
N THR A 282 8.70 -13.54 6.89
CA THR A 282 9.62 -12.69 7.64
C THR A 282 10.12 -11.52 6.79
N THR A 283 10.22 -11.74 5.48
CA THR A 283 10.49 -10.73 4.46
C THR A 283 9.15 -10.33 3.84
N GLY A 284 8.41 -9.44 4.53
CA GLY A 284 7.06 -9.06 4.10
C GLY A 284 7.01 -8.33 2.75
N GLN A 285 5.79 -8.05 2.27
CA GLN A 285 5.49 -7.28 1.05
C GLN A 285 5.70 -8.00 -0.30
N ILE A 286 5.72 -9.35 -0.34
CA ILE A 286 5.62 -10.10 -1.61
C ILE A 286 4.53 -11.17 -1.58
N GLU A 287 3.85 -11.38 -2.69
CA GLU A 287 2.82 -12.40 -2.85
C GLU A 287 3.08 -13.21 -4.11
N SER A 288 3.09 -14.54 -3.97
CA SER A 288 3.28 -15.42 -5.12
C SER A 288 2.01 -15.53 -5.96
N THR A 289 2.13 -15.40 -7.28
CA THR A 289 1.00 -15.54 -8.21
C THR A 289 0.58 -16.98 -8.46
N GLY A 290 1.30 -17.96 -7.91
CA GLY A 290 0.98 -19.37 -8.15
C GLY A 290 1.92 -20.36 -7.47
N VAL A 291 1.45 -21.60 -7.40
CA VAL A 291 2.20 -22.73 -6.88
C VAL A 291 3.05 -23.33 -8.00
N VAL A 292 4.31 -23.65 -7.72
CA VAL A 292 5.15 -24.44 -8.63
C VAL A 292 5.04 -25.92 -8.28
N THR A 293 4.96 -26.76 -9.30
CA THR A 293 4.95 -28.23 -9.17
C THR A 293 6.25 -28.79 -9.73
N PHE A 294 6.91 -29.69 -8.99
CA PHE A 294 8.12 -30.40 -9.42
C PHE A 294 8.03 -31.87 -9.04
N VAL A 295 8.85 -32.71 -9.68
CA VAL A 295 8.81 -34.17 -9.51
C VAL A 295 10.18 -34.68 -9.11
N ILE A 296 10.22 -35.48 -8.05
CA ILE A 296 11.39 -36.28 -7.67
C ILE A 296 11.18 -37.70 -8.19
N SER A 297 12.17 -38.24 -8.91
CA SER A 297 12.12 -39.57 -9.54
C SER A 297 13.03 -40.58 -8.88
#